data_AF-A0A3M0GC78-F1
#
_entry.id   AF-A0A3M0GC78-F1
#
_cell.length_a   1.000
_cell.length_b   1.000
_cell.length_c   1.000
_cell.angle_alpha   90.00
_cell.angle_beta   90.00
_cell.angle_gamma   90.00
#
_symmetry.space_group_name_H-M   'P 1'
#
loop_
_entity.id
_entity.type
_entity.pdbx_description
1 polymer ?
#
loop_
_entity_poly.entity_id
_entity_poly.type
_entity_poly.pdbx_seq_one_letter_code
_entity_poly.pdbx_strand_id
1 'polypeptide(L)'
;MERSYKIAILDMNAGEPNEGMRCLKMLAGDFLAQEGIKGNYDVFEVRIKGEIPEIEDYDMFLSSGGPGSPLASGEAWESHFFHFLDTFLHYNMTHHCKKHLFLICHSFQLACRHWDLAKVTKRRTTSFGILPIHKTLSGTREVLLEGLEDPFFAVDSRDYQVIGPQEWKLESLDGKVLCREKIRPNVSLERAVMAIRFSHEIFGTQFHPEADAEGMLRYFLKEDKKAIVIKKHGKKKYQDMIDHLYDDDKIMKTNQTIIPRFLQLAAEAKDKTQLVTK
;
A
#
# COMPACT_ATOMS: atom_id res chain seq x y z
N MET A 1 -5.72 30.06 -7.73
CA MET A 1 -4.33 29.57 -7.89
C MET A 1 -4.40 28.24 -8.61
N GLU A 2 -3.51 28.01 -9.56
CA GLU A 2 -3.42 26.74 -10.26
C GLU A 2 -2.77 25.70 -9.32
N ARG A 3 -3.50 24.63 -8.99
CA ARG A 3 -3.02 23.57 -8.09
C ARG A 3 -2.17 22.60 -8.90
N SER A 4 -0.89 22.46 -8.56
CA SER A 4 0.04 21.59 -9.28
C SER A 4 0.65 20.56 -8.34
N TYR A 5 0.60 19.28 -8.71
CA TYR A 5 1.15 18.16 -7.91
C TYR A 5 2.07 17.27 -8.74
N LYS A 6 3.14 16.77 -8.12
CA LYS A 6 4.04 15.78 -8.70
C LYS A 6 4.02 14.51 -7.87
N ILE A 7 3.79 13.36 -8.52
CA ILE A 7 3.67 12.07 -7.85
C ILE A 7 4.80 11.14 -8.28
N ALA A 8 5.57 10.61 -7.33
CA ALA A 8 6.55 9.57 -7.60
C ALA A 8 5.94 8.19 -7.33
N ILE A 9 5.99 7.29 -8.32
CA ILE A 9 5.58 5.89 -8.17
C ILE A 9 6.83 5.02 -8.16
N LEU A 10 7.11 4.38 -7.03
CA LEU A 10 8.26 3.49 -6.86
C LEU A 10 7.83 2.06 -7.21
N ASP A 11 8.35 1.56 -8.32
CA ASP A 11 8.07 0.22 -8.84
C ASP A 11 9.00 -0.83 -8.20
N MET A 12 8.42 -1.67 -7.34
CA MET A 12 9.10 -2.75 -6.63
C MET A 12 8.99 -4.11 -7.33
N ASN A 13 8.52 -4.17 -8.58
CA ASN A 13 8.18 -5.43 -9.25
C ASN A 13 9.35 -6.19 -9.88
N ALA A 14 10.55 -5.61 -9.90
CA ALA A 14 11.75 -6.25 -10.44
C ALA A 14 11.56 -6.78 -11.88
N GLY A 15 10.93 -5.99 -12.75
CA GLY A 15 10.71 -6.34 -14.17
C GLY A 15 9.54 -7.29 -14.43
N GLU A 16 8.88 -7.80 -13.38
CA GLU A 16 7.73 -8.70 -13.54
C GLU A 16 6.45 -7.92 -13.90
N PRO A 17 5.63 -8.40 -14.85
CA PRO A 17 4.33 -7.79 -15.15
C PRO A 17 3.43 -7.76 -13.91
N ASN A 18 2.91 -6.57 -13.58
CA ASN A 18 2.13 -6.37 -12.36
C ASN A 18 0.88 -5.49 -12.60
N GLU A 19 -0.30 -6.04 -12.28
CA GLU A 19 -1.58 -5.33 -12.38
C GLU A 19 -1.70 -4.17 -11.38
N GLY A 20 -1.11 -4.29 -10.19
CA GLY A 20 -1.05 -3.22 -9.21
C GLY A 20 -0.35 -1.96 -9.71
N MET A 21 0.72 -2.09 -10.51
CA MET A 21 1.37 -0.91 -11.13
C MET A 21 0.46 -0.22 -12.15
N ARG A 22 -0.32 -0.98 -12.93
CA ARG A 22 -1.34 -0.39 -13.81
C ARG A 22 -2.36 0.39 -12.98
N CYS A 23 -2.86 -0.21 -11.90
CA CYS A 23 -3.84 0.45 -11.03
C CYS A 23 -3.28 1.71 -10.36
N LEU A 24 -2.04 1.69 -9.87
CA LEU A 24 -1.41 2.87 -9.26
C LEU A 24 -1.28 4.03 -10.25
N LYS A 25 -0.87 3.73 -11.49
CA LYS A 25 -0.80 4.74 -12.57
C LYS A 25 -2.18 5.30 -12.89
N MET A 26 -3.21 4.45 -12.92
CA MET A 26 -4.60 4.86 -13.14
C MET A 26 -5.10 5.77 -12.01
N LEU A 27 -4.96 5.36 -10.74
CA LEU A 27 -5.39 6.16 -9.59
C LEU A 27 -4.65 7.50 -9.51
N ALA A 28 -3.35 7.53 -9.80
CA ALA A 28 -2.59 8.77 -9.87
C ALA A 28 -3.03 9.65 -11.05
N GLY A 29 -3.27 9.05 -12.22
CA GLY A 29 -3.78 9.74 -13.40
C GLY A 29 -5.18 10.33 -13.20
N ASP A 30 -6.09 9.56 -12.62
CA ASP A 30 -7.47 9.99 -12.31
C ASP A 30 -7.48 11.16 -11.33
N PHE A 31 -6.61 11.13 -10.32
CA PHE A 31 -6.41 12.27 -9.42
C PHE A 31 -5.92 13.52 -10.16
N LEU A 32 -4.90 13.37 -11.02
CA LEU A 32 -4.34 14.49 -11.79
C LEU A 32 -5.27 15.01 -12.90
N ALA A 33 -6.24 14.21 -13.34
CA ALA A 33 -7.23 14.58 -14.35
C ALA A 33 -8.42 15.36 -13.77
N GLN A 34 -8.52 15.52 -12.44
CA GLN A 34 -9.59 16.30 -11.82
C GLN A 34 -9.51 17.78 -12.23
N GLU A 35 -10.68 18.42 -12.30
CA GLU A 35 -10.77 19.82 -12.72
C GLU A 35 -9.96 20.76 -11.81
N GLY A 36 -9.12 21.60 -12.43
CA GLY A 36 -8.29 22.56 -11.73
C GLY A 36 -7.06 21.95 -11.02
N ILE A 37 -6.74 20.68 -11.28
CA ILE A 37 -5.47 20.05 -10.93
C ILE A 37 -4.58 19.99 -12.18
N LYS A 38 -3.31 20.32 -12.01
CA LYS A 38 -2.24 20.08 -12.99
C LYS A 38 -1.14 19.24 -12.34
N GLY A 39 -0.31 18.63 -13.16
CA GLY A 39 0.79 17.84 -12.66
C GLY A 39 1.16 16.67 -13.56
N ASN A 40 2.04 15.84 -13.04
CA ASN A 40 2.47 14.61 -13.67
C ASN A 40 2.82 13.57 -12.60
N TYR A 41 2.92 12.32 -13.01
CA TYR A 41 3.56 11.28 -12.22
C TYR A 41 4.75 10.71 -12.98
N ASP A 42 5.77 10.30 -12.23
CA ASP A 42 6.95 9.63 -12.76
C ASP A 42 7.10 8.26 -12.09
N VAL A 43 7.68 7.29 -12.80
CA VAL A 43 7.83 5.90 -12.35
C VAL A 43 9.31 5.59 -12.20
N PHE A 44 9.70 5.06 -11.05
CA PHE A 44 11.07 4.75 -10.68
C PHE A 44 11.24 3.24 -10.50
N GLU A 45 12.10 2.62 -11.31
CA GLU A 45 12.36 1.17 -11.28
C GLU A 45 13.40 0.83 -10.20
N VAL A 46 12.92 0.66 -8.97
CA VAL A 46 13.78 0.56 -7.79
C VAL A 46 14.67 -0.69 -7.83
N ARG A 47 14.10 -1.86 -8.12
CA ARG A 47 14.81 -3.14 -7.87
C ARG A 47 15.87 -3.52 -8.90
N ILE A 48 15.68 -3.14 -10.17
CA ILE A 48 16.63 -3.47 -11.25
C ILE A 48 17.57 -2.30 -11.49
N LYS A 49 17.03 -1.08 -11.67
CA LYS A 49 17.83 0.10 -12.00
C LYS A 49 18.35 0.85 -10.77
N GLY A 50 17.81 0.57 -9.59
CA GLY A 50 18.19 1.30 -8.38
C GLY A 50 17.68 2.74 -8.36
N GLU A 51 16.66 3.06 -9.17
CA GLU A 51 16.12 4.40 -9.32
C GLU A 51 15.35 4.81 -8.05
N ILE A 52 15.70 5.97 -7.49
CA ILE A 52 15.07 6.57 -6.32
C ILE A 52 14.72 8.02 -6.66
N PRO A 53 13.48 8.49 -6.39
CA PRO A 53 13.12 9.89 -6.60
C PRO A 53 13.82 10.82 -5.60
N GLU A 54 14.23 11.98 -6.07
CA GLU A 54 14.62 13.09 -5.19
C GLU A 54 13.39 13.63 -4.45
N ILE A 55 13.42 13.62 -3.12
CA ILE A 55 12.23 13.89 -2.31
C ILE A 55 11.68 15.32 -2.52
N GLU A 56 12.56 16.27 -2.81
CA GLU A 56 12.20 17.67 -3.02
C GLU A 56 11.36 17.87 -4.29
N ASP A 57 11.58 17.05 -5.32
CA ASP A 57 10.97 17.18 -6.64
C ASP A 57 9.51 16.72 -6.69
N TYR A 58 9.05 15.97 -5.69
CA TYR A 58 7.71 15.35 -5.67
C TYR A 58 6.96 15.71 -4.39
N ASP A 59 5.63 15.60 -4.43
CA ASP A 59 4.75 15.90 -3.30
C ASP A 59 4.21 14.64 -2.62
N MET A 60 3.95 13.62 -3.45
CA MET A 60 3.28 12.38 -3.06
C MET A 60 4.04 11.20 -3.63
N PHE A 61 4.13 10.13 -2.84
CA PHE A 61 4.93 8.96 -3.16
C PHE A 61 4.08 7.71 -2.97
N LEU A 62 4.01 6.87 -3.99
CA LEU A 62 3.30 5.59 -3.95
C LEU A 62 4.32 4.48 -4.22
N SER A 63 4.60 3.64 -3.23
CA SER A 63 5.53 2.52 -3.39
C SER A 63 4.78 1.20 -3.44
N SER A 64 4.92 0.51 -4.57
CA SER A 64 4.13 -0.68 -4.88
C SER A 64 4.50 -1.89 -4.01
N GLY A 65 3.66 -2.92 -4.08
CA GLY A 65 4.09 -4.28 -3.77
C GLY A 65 5.14 -4.78 -4.77
N GLY A 66 5.64 -5.98 -4.53
CA GLY A 66 6.68 -6.59 -5.37
C GLY A 66 6.82 -8.09 -5.07
N PRO A 67 7.38 -8.86 -6.01
CA PRO A 67 7.59 -10.29 -5.83
C PRO A 67 8.77 -10.57 -4.91
N GLY A 68 8.84 -11.81 -4.42
CA GLY A 68 9.99 -12.32 -3.68
C GLY A 68 9.95 -12.04 -2.17
N SER A 69 11.10 -12.21 -1.54
CA SER A 69 11.26 -12.16 -0.09
C SER A 69 11.52 -10.73 0.38
N PRO A 70 10.79 -10.19 1.36
CA PRO A 70 11.09 -8.92 2.02
C PRO A 70 12.20 -9.04 3.09
N LEU A 71 12.70 -10.27 3.34
CA LEU A 71 13.87 -10.48 4.20
C LEU A 71 15.13 -9.97 3.50
N ALA A 72 16.15 -9.63 4.30
CA ALA A 72 17.41 -9.08 3.81
C ALA A 72 17.96 -9.90 2.62
N SER A 73 18.22 -9.21 1.53
CA SER A 73 18.72 -9.79 0.28
C SER A 73 20.21 -9.49 0.06
N GLY A 74 20.70 -8.37 0.63
CA GLY A 74 22.05 -7.86 0.37
C GLY A 74 22.19 -7.19 -1.00
N GLU A 75 21.08 -7.00 -1.73
CA GLU A 75 21.08 -6.31 -3.02
C GLU A 75 21.21 -4.79 -2.82
N ALA A 76 21.91 -4.10 -3.73
CA ALA A 76 22.20 -2.68 -3.58
C ALA A 76 20.94 -1.80 -3.52
N TRP A 77 19.89 -2.14 -4.28
CA TRP A 77 18.63 -1.42 -4.29
C TRP A 77 17.96 -1.38 -2.90
N GLU A 78 18.17 -2.39 -2.07
CA GLU A 78 17.59 -2.49 -0.74
C GLU A 78 18.16 -1.38 0.16
N SER A 79 19.48 -1.18 0.10
CA SER A 79 20.16 -0.08 0.80
C SER A 79 19.68 1.29 0.30
N HIS A 80 19.53 1.46 -1.01
CA HIS A 80 19.04 2.73 -1.58
C HIS A 80 17.60 3.03 -1.15
N PHE A 81 16.73 2.01 -1.15
CA PHE A 81 15.34 2.16 -0.72
C PHE A 81 15.23 2.46 0.79
N PHE A 82 16.06 1.84 1.62
CA PHE A 82 16.11 2.14 3.05
C PHE A 82 16.65 3.53 3.34
N HIS A 83 17.68 3.95 2.62
CA HIS A 83 18.15 5.33 2.68
C HIS A 83 17.04 6.32 2.27
N PHE A 84 16.27 6.02 1.22
CA PHE A 84 15.10 6.82 0.85
C PHE A 84 14.08 6.93 2.00
N LEU A 85 13.74 5.82 2.66
CA LEU A 85 12.80 5.82 3.78
C LEU A 85 13.27 6.71 4.95
N ASP A 86 14.57 6.64 5.29
CA ASP A 86 15.14 7.45 6.36
C ASP A 86 15.22 8.93 5.99
N THR A 87 15.63 9.24 4.75
CA THR A 87 15.65 10.60 4.23
C THR A 87 14.24 11.17 4.18
N PHE A 88 13.22 10.37 3.86
CA PHE A 88 11.82 10.79 3.85
C PHE A 88 11.32 11.21 5.25
N LEU A 89 11.58 10.37 6.25
CA LEU A 89 11.29 10.68 7.65
C LEU A 89 12.01 11.95 8.09
N HIS A 90 13.32 12.05 7.80
CA HIS A 90 14.12 13.21 8.17
C HIS A 90 13.62 14.50 7.51
N TYR A 91 13.27 14.44 6.23
CA TYR A 91 12.67 15.56 5.51
C TYR A 91 11.39 16.04 6.20
N ASN A 92 10.49 15.10 6.50
CA ASN A 92 9.24 15.40 7.20
C ASN A 92 9.43 15.82 8.66
N MET A 93 10.57 15.61 9.29
CA MET A 93 10.84 16.18 10.62
C MET A 93 11.35 17.62 10.54
N THR A 94 12.08 17.96 9.48
CA THR A 94 12.83 19.22 9.36
C THR A 94 12.16 20.28 8.49
N HIS A 95 11.21 19.90 7.62
CA HIS A 95 10.57 20.83 6.69
C HIS A 95 9.13 21.13 7.09
N HIS A 96 8.65 22.34 6.81
CA HIS A 96 7.23 22.68 7.01
C HIS A 96 6.32 22.04 5.95
N CYS A 97 6.75 22.07 4.69
CA CYS A 97 6.02 21.44 3.58
C CYS A 97 6.32 19.94 3.57
N LYS A 98 5.51 19.17 4.31
CA LYS A 98 5.68 17.72 4.41
C LYS A 98 5.35 17.02 3.08
N LYS A 99 5.95 15.86 2.87
CA LYS A 99 5.70 14.94 1.76
C LYS A 99 4.89 13.75 2.25
N HIS A 100 4.09 13.14 1.39
CA HIS A 100 3.24 11.99 1.76
C HIS A 100 3.68 10.69 1.09
N LEU A 101 3.77 9.60 1.85
CA LEU A 101 4.23 8.28 1.36
C LEU A 101 3.20 7.18 1.66
N PHE A 102 2.83 6.44 0.62
CA PHE A 102 1.99 5.24 0.70
C PHE A 102 2.79 3.99 0.38
N LEU A 103 2.77 2.99 1.27
CA LEU A 103 3.52 1.74 1.16
C LEU A 103 2.57 0.55 1.02
N ILE A 104 2.79 -0.33 0.04
CA ILE A 104 1.89 -1.44 -0.30
C ILE A 104 2.64 -2.78 -0.25
N CYS A 105 2.06 -3.77 0.42
CA CYS A 105 2.51 -5.16 0.52
C CYS A 105 4.01 -5.32 0.80
N HIS A 106 4.84 -5.39 -0.25
CA HIS A 106 6.29 -5.59 -0.14
C HIS A 106 7.00 -4.36 0.42
N SER A 107 6.72 -3.16 -0.08
CA SER A 107 7.32 -1.93 0.46
C SER A 107 6.88 -1.66 1.89
N PHE A 108 5.64 -2.01 2.24
CA PHE A 108 5.15 -2.00 3.62
C PHE A 108 5.95 -2.95 4.52
N GLN A 109 6.18 -4.20 4.08
CA GLN A 109 6.98 -5.18 4.82
C GLN A 109 8.43 -4.69 5.01
N LEU A 110 9.01 -4.10 3.98
CA LEU A 110 10.35 -3.52 4.01
C LEU A 110 10.44 -2.38 5.03
N ALA A 111 9.50 -1.43 5.03
CA ALA A 111 9.46 -0.35 6.01
C ALA A 111 9.29 -0.86 7.45
N CYS A 112 8.38 -1.83 7.68
CA CYS A 112 8.23 -2.45 8.99
C CYS A 112 9.51 -3.10 9.51
N ARG A 113 10.28 -3.74 8.61
CA ARG A 113 11.57 -4.37 8.97
C ARG A 113 12.65 -3.32 9.21
N HIS A 114 12.78 -2.34 8.31
CA HIS A 114 13.83 -1.34 8.33
C HIS A 114 13.78 -0.51 9.62
N TRP A 115 12.59 -0.01 9.97
CA TRP A 115 12.39 0.76 11.20
C TRP A 115 12.22 -0.09 12.45
N ASP A 116 12.42 -1.41 12.34
CA ASP A 116 12.24 -2.40 13.43
C ASP A 116 10.92 -2.18 14.19
N LEU A 117 9.83 -2.00 13.44
CA LEU A 117 8.49 -1.74 13.99
C LEU A 117 7.71 -3.02 14.22
N ALA A 118 8.04 -4.09 13.50
CA ALA A 118 7.36 -5.36 13.60
C ALA A 118 8.19 -6.48 12.96
N LYS A 119 7.87 -7.73 13.31
CA LYS A 119 8.56 -8.89 12.75
C LYS A 119 7.97 -9.28 11.39
N VAL A 120 8.82 -9.36 10.37
CA VAL A 120 8.45 -9.93 9.06
C VAL A 120 8.78 -11.42 9.04
N THR A 121 7.78 -12.26 8.77
CA THR A 121 7.94 -13.73 8.78
C THR A 121 7.30 -14.39 7.57
N LYS A 122 7.82 -15.56 7.17
CA LYS A 122 7.21 -16.39 6.14
C LYS A 122 5.95 -17.05 6.70
N ARG A 123 4.86 -17.04 5.92
CA ARG A 123 3.61 -17.73 6.25
C ARG A 123 3.77 -19.24 6.05
N ARG A 124 3.00 -20.02 6.81
CA ARG A 124 2.87 -21.47 6.58
C ARG A 124 2.18 -21.78 5.25
N THR A 125 1.22 -20.94 4.87
CA THR A 125 0.49 -21.01 3.60
C THR A 125 0.34 -19.60 3.02
N THR A 126 0.51 -19.51 1.70
CA THR A 126 0.29 -18.28 0.93
C THR A 126 -1.10 -17.70 1.25
N SER A 127 -1.14 -16.41 1.61
CA SER A 127 -2.40 -15.67 1.63
C SER A 127 -2.73 -15.26 0.21
N PHE A 128 -3.91 -15.61 -0.27
CA PHE A 128 -4.34 -15.32 -1.63
C PHE A 128 -5.85 -15.19 -1.70
N GLY A 129 -6.36 -14.12 -2.30
CA GLY A 129 -7.77 -13.91 -2.62
C GLY A 129 -8.30 -12.55 -2.15
N ILE A 130 -9.62 -12.39 -2.22
CA ILE A 130 -10.34 -11.22 -1.69
C ILE A 130 -10.75 -11.56 -0.26
N LEU A 131 -10.05 -10.98 0.71
CA LEU A 131 -10.15 -11.38 2.12
C LEU A 131 -10.67 -10.23 3.00
N PRO A 132 -11.39 -10.55 4.09
CA PRO A 132 -11.84 -9.56 5.05
C PRO A 132 -10.67 -9.01 5.86
N ILE A 133 -10.66 -7.70 6.06
CA ILE A 133 -9.71 -6.93 6.84
C ILE A 133 -10.49 -6.25 7.97
N HIS A 134 -10.04 -6.46 9.21
CA HIS A 134 -10.72 -5.91 10.37
C HIS A 134 -10.03 -4.67 10.89
N LYS A 135 -10.82 -3.68 11.30
CA LYS A 135 -10.32 -2.45 11.91
C LYS A 135 -9.92 -2.70 13.37
N THR A 136 -8.87 -2.03 13.83
CA THR A 136 -8.62 -1.84 15.26
C THR A 136 -9.45 -0.64 15.76
N LEU A 137 -9.47 -0.39 17.07
CA LEU A 137 -10.09 0.82 17.59
C LEU A 137 -9.51 2.09 16.94
N SER A 138 -8.18 2.15 16.74
CA SER A 138 -7.53 3.24 16.00
C SER A 138 -7.97 3.28 14.53
N GLY A 139 -8.12 2.13 13.88
CA GLY A 139 -8.63 2.02 12.51
C GLY A 139 -10.07 2.51 12.33
N THR A 140 -10.92 2.44 13.36
CA THR A 140 -12.29 3.01 13.29
C THR A 140 -12.31 4.53 13.19
N ARG A 141 -11.22 5.20 13.61
CA ARG A 141 -11.07 6.67 13.61
C ARG A 141 -10.14 7.17 12.50
N GLU A 142 -9.71 6.27 11.63
CA GLU A 142 -8.78 6.58 10.56
C GLU A 142 -9.53 7.14 9.34
N VAL A 143 -9.23 8.40 9.00
CA VAL A 143 -9.82 9.11 7.86
C VAL A 143 -9.65 8.35 6.53
N LEU A 144 -8.52 7.66 6.32
CA LEU A 144 -8.30 6.85 5.11
C LEU A 144 -9.19 5.60 5.04
N LEU A 145 -9.82 5.20 6.14
CA LEU A 145 -10.71 4.02 6.22
C LEU A 145 -12.18 4.40 6.40
N GLU A 146 -12.50 5.70 6.43
CA GLU A 146 -13.87 6.19 6.60
C GLU A 146 -14.77 5.76 5.43
N GLY A 147 -15.97 5.27 5.74
CA GLY A 147 -16.91 4.73 4.76
C GLY A 147 -16.66 3.27 4.35
N LEU A 148 -15.61 2.63 4.87
CA LEU A 148 -15.43 1.18 4.77
C LEU A 148 -16.09 0.47 5.96
N GLU A 149 -16.67 -0.71 5.75
CA GLU A 149 -17.23 -1.53 6.82
C GLU A 149 -16.14 -2.16 7.72
N ASP A 150 -16.56 -2.87 8.77
CA ASP A 150 -15.68 -3.73 9.56
C ASP A 150 -16.29 -5.15 9.69
N PRO A 151 -15.76 -6.16 8.97
CA PRO A 151 -14.62 -6.07 8.07
C PRO A 151 -14.96 -5.40 6.73
N PHE A 152 -13.96 -4.81 6.08
CA PHE A 152 -14.00 -4.50 4.64
C PHE A 152 -13.16 -5.52 3.86
N PHE A 153 -13.24 -5.51 2.53
CA PHE A 153 -12.58 -6.52 1.69
C PHE A 153 -11.52 -5.90 0.78
N ALA A 154 -10.36 -6.56 0.69
CA ALA A 154 -9.33 -6.20 -0.29
C ALA A 154 -8.61 -7.44 -0.81
N VAL A 155 -7.83 -7.25 -1.88
CA VAL A 155 -6.95 -8.30 -2.39
C VAL A 155 -5.78 -8.50 -1.43
N ASP A 156 -5.54 -9.74 -1.04
CA ASP A 156 -4.38 -10.18 -0.27
C ASP A 156 -3.65 -11.26 -1.08
N SER A 157 -2.37 -11.05 -1.39
CA SER A 157 -1.55 -11.98 -2.19
C SER A 157 -0.10 -11.95 -1.72
N ARG A 158 0.25 -12.80 -0.75
CA ARG A 158 1.56 -12.75 -0.10
C ARG A 158 1.98 -14.08 0.55
N ASP A 159 3.30 -14.31 0.51
CA ASP A 159 3.96 -15.39 1.24
C ASP A 159 4.55 -14.94 2.58
N TYR A 160 4.63 -13.63 2.83
CA TYR A 160 5.18 -13.04 4.04
C TYR A 160 4.13 -12.22 4.79
N GLN A 161 4.34 -12.05 6.08
CA GLN A 161 3.45 -11.33 6.96
C GLN A 161 4.20 -10.51 7.99
N VAL A 162 3.58 -9.41 8.40
CA VAL A 162 4.04 -8.56 9.49
C VAL A 162 3.25 -8.93 10.75
N ILE A 163 3.93 -9.26 11.83
CA ILE A 163 3.35 -9.64 13.12
C ILE A 163 4.14 -8.98 14.26
N GLY A 164 3.59 -8.94 15.46
CA GLY A 164 4.25 -8.44 16.67
C GLY A 164 4.67 -6.98 16.53
N PRO A 165 3.75 -6.03 16.30
CA PRO A 165 4.10 -4.63 16.22
C PRO A 165 4.60 -4.11 17.57
N GLN A 166 5.69 -3.35 17.54
CA GLN A 166 6.26 -2.64 18.67
C GLN A 166 5.49 -1.32 18.84
N GLU A 167 4.31 -1.37 19.47
CA GLU A 167 3.39 -0.22 19.53
C GLU A 167 4.04 1.03 20.13
N TRP A 168 4.90 0.88 21.14
CA TRP A 168 5.65 1.99 21.75
C TRP A 168 6.57 2.75 20.77
N LYS A 169 7.11 2.08 19.73
CA LYS A 169 7.91 2.73 18.69
C LYS A 169 7.04 3.46 17.67
N LEU A 170 5.85 2.95 17.40
CA LEU A 170 4.90 3.62 16.53
C LEU A 170 4.41 4.91 17.20
N GLU A 171 4.09 4.85 18.50
CA GLU A 171 3.63 6.00 19.27
C GLU A 171 4.63 7.17 19.29
N SER A 172 5.95 6.92 19.23
CA SER A 172 6.93 8.01 19.16
C SER A 172 6.92 8.80 17.84
N LEU A 173 6.16 8.34 16.84
CA LEU A 173 5.91 9.02 15.56
C LEU A 173 4.41 9.31 15.36
N ASP A 174 3.60 9.27 16.43
CA ASP A 174 2.13 9.34 16.39
C ASP A 174 1.49 8.22 15.54
N GLY A 175 2.24 7.16 15.28
CA GLY A 175 1.86 6.01 14.48
C GLY A 175 0.97 5.02 15.22
N LYS A 176 0.14 4.28 14.46
CA LYS A 176 -0.86 3.35 15.01
C LYS A 176 -1.06 2.14 14.09
N VAL A 177 -1.31 0.98 14.69
CA VAL A 177 -1.83 -0.19 13.96
C VAL A 177 -3.32 -0.01 13.72
N LEU A 178 -3.72 -0.05 12.45
CA LEU A 178 -5.08 0.32 12.03
C LEU A 178 -5.94 -0.89 11.67
N CYS A 179 -5.32 -1.92 11.08
CA CYS A 179 -6.05 -3.11 10.64
C CYS A 179 -5.31 -4.40 11.01
N ARG A 180 -6.08 -5.47 11.20
CA ARG A 180 -5.58 -6.83 11.46
C ARG A 180 -6.28 -7.84 10.55
N GLU A 181 -5.59 -8.93 10.25
CA GLU A 181 -6.10 -10.05 9.43
C GLU A 181 -7.37 -10.67 10.05
N LYS A 182 -8.18 -11.43 9.32
CA LYS A 182 -9.37 -12.13 9.84
C LYS A 182 -9.20 -12.75 11.25
N ILE A 183 -10.28 -12.71 12.04
CA ILE A 183 -10.32 -13.34 13.37
C ILE A 183 -10.26 -14.87 13.19
N ARG A 184 -9.40 -15.54 13.97
CA ARG A 184 -9.20 -16.99 13.94
C ARG A 184 -9.15 -17.55 15.36
N PRO A 185 -10.30 -17.79 16.03
CA PRO A 185 -10.32 -18.21 17.43
C PRO A 185 -9.61 -19.55 17.66
N ASN A 186 -9.62 -20.44 16.66
CA ASN A 186 -9.05 -21.78 16.75
C ASN A 186 -7.61 -21.89 16.24
N VAL A 187 -6.93 -20.77 15.95
CA VAL A 187 -5.56 -20.77 15.42
C VAL A 187 -4.67 -19.96 16.36
N SER A 188 -3.79 -20.65 17.09
CA SER A 188 -2.79 -20.04 18.00
C SER A 188 -1.61 -19.46 17.22
N LEU A 189 -1.89 -18.61 16.24
CA LEU A 189 -0.89 -17.82 15.50
C LEU A 189 -1.33 -16.37 15.50
N GLU A 190 -0.37 -15.48 15.73
CA GLU A 190 -0.64 -14.05 15.74
C GLU A 190 -1.28 -13.59 14.42
N ARG A 191 -2.22 -12.66 14.52
CA ARG A 191 -2.88 -12.05 13.35
C ARG A 191 -1.92 -11.06 12.71
N ALA A 192 -1.79 -11.15 11.39
CA ALA A 192 -0.99 -10.21 10.66
C ALA A 192 -1.50 -8.76 10.83
N VAL A 193 -0.57 -7.82 10.91
CA VAL A 193 -0.81 -6.39 10.79
C VAL A 193 -1.15 -6.09 9.33
N MET A 194 -2.33 -5.52 9.10
CA MET A 194 -2.82 -5.27 7.75
C MET A 194 -2.69 -3.82 7.30
N ALA A 195 -2.67 -2.86 8.23
CA ALA A 195 -2.39 -1.47 7.93
C ALA A 195 -1.74 -0.77 9.13
N ILE A 196 -0.83 0.16 8.85
CA ILE A 196 -0.18 1.03 9.83
C ILE A 196 -0.24 2.48 9.30
N ARG A 197 -0.60 3.41 10.17
CA ARG A 197 -0.25 4.83 10.06
C ARG A 197 1.12 4.96 10.71
N PHE A 198 2.18 5.20 9.94
CA PHE A 198 3.56 5.24 10.47
C PHE A 198 3.89 6.62 11.05
N SER A 199 3.38 7.67 10.41
CA SER A 199 3.30 9.05 10.89
C SER A 199 2.03 9.68 10.33
N HIS A 200 1.79 10.97 10.57
CA HIS A 200 0.70 11.70 9.92
C HIS A 200 0.74 11.59 8.38
N GLU A 201 1.93 11.56 7.79
CA GLU A 201 2.14 11.60 6.35
C GLU A 201 2.46 10.24 5.71
N ILE A 202 2.86 9.26 6.51
CA ILE A 202 3.26 7.93 6.01
C ILE A 202 2.19 6.90 6.39
N PHE A 203 1.62 6.23 5.38
CA PHE A 203 0.63 5.19 5.54
C PHE A 203 1.06 3.93 4.79
N GLY A 204 0.72 2.75 5.30
CA GLY A 204 0.91 1.56 4.50
C GLY A 204 0.01 0.39 4.83
N THR A 205 -0.13 -0.49 3.85
CA THR A 205 -1.02 -1.64 3.86
C THR A 205 -0.26 -2.90 3.50
N GLN A 206 -0.58 -4.00 4.18
CA GLN A 206 -0.11 -5.33 3.80
C GLN A 206 -0.94 -5.92 2.64
N PHE A 207 -2.18 -5.47 2.50
CA PHE A 207 -3.07 -5.80 1.39
C PHE A 207 -2.90 -4.81 0.24
N HIS A 208 -3.59 -5.10 -0.87
CA HIS A 208 -3.54 -4.35 -2.11
C HIS A 208 -4.80 -3.47 -2.30
N PRO A 209 -4.85 -2.26 -1.71
CA PRO A 209 -5.96 -1.33 -1.93
C PRO A 209 -6.02 -0.82 -3.37
N GLU A 210 -4.93 -0.91 -4.13
CA GLU A 210 -4.86 -0.48 -5.52
C GLU A 210 -5.60 -1.42 -6.47
N ALA A 211 -5.88 -2.67 -6.08
CA ALA A 211 -6.48 -3.64 -6.99
C ALA A 211 -7.89 -3.22 -7.45
N ASP A 212 -8.13 -3.21 -8.76
CA ASP A 212 -9.43 -2.94 -9.37
C ASP A 212 -10.15 -4.24 -9.75
N ALA A 213 -11.48 -4.24 -9.77
CA ALA A 213 -12.23 -5.44 -10.14
C ALA A 213 -12.02 -5.86 -11.59
N GLU A 214 -12.01 -4.90 -12.50
CA GLU A 214 -11.86 -5.16 -13.94
C GLU A 214 -10.51 -5.80 -14.27
N GLY A 215 -9.41 -5.25 -13.75
CA GLY A 215 -8.08 -5.80 -13.95
C GLY A 215 -7.89 -7.17 -13.34
N MET A 216 -8.33 -7.35 -12.10
CA MET A 216 -8.27 -8.64 -11.42
C MET A 216 -9.11 -9.70 -12.15
N LEU A 217 -10.27 -9.33 -12.68
CA LEU A 217 -11.10 -10.23 -13.50
C LEU A 217 -10.37 -10.64 -14.78
N ARG A 218 -9.84 -9.68 -15.54
CA ARG A 218 -9.03 -9.97 -16.74
C ARG A 218 -7.84 -10.86 -16.43
N TYR A 219 -7.15 -10.62 -15.32
CA TYR A 219 -6.00 -11.42 -14.89
C TYR A 219 -6.40 -12.86 -14.57
N PHE A 220 -7.49 -13.09 -13.83
CA PHE A 220 -7.93 -14.43 -13.46
C PHE A 220 -8.61 -15.22 -14.58
N LEU A 221 -9.14 -14.54 -15.59
CA LEU A 221 -9.70 -15.21 -16.77
C LEU A 221 -8.63 -15.78 -17.71
N LYS A 222 -7.36 -15.36 -17.59
CA LYS A 222 -6.24 -15.98 -18.35
C LYS A 222 -6.08 -17.45 -17.95
N GLU A 223 -5.98 -18.34 -18.94
CA GLU A 223 -5.98 -19.79 -18.71
C GLU A 223 -4.82 -20.26 -17.81
N ASP A 224 -3.62 -19.70 -18.01
CA ASP A 224 -2.44 -19.99 -17.22
C ASP A 224 -2.66 -19.59 -15.74
N LYS A 225 -3.22 -18.41 -15.50
CA LYS A 225 -3.49 -17.89 -14.15
C LYS A 225 -4.59 -18.69 -13.47
N LYS A 226 -5.69 -18.96 -14.17
CA LYS A 226 -6.77 -19.83 -13.68
C LYS A 226 -6.25 -21.21 -13.28
N ALA A 227 -5.44 -21.84 -14.15
CA ALA A 227 -4.86 -23.16 -13.88
C ALA A 227 -3.96 -23.14 -12.63
N ILE A 228 -3.13 -22.11 -12.47
CA ILE A 228 -2.26 -21.95 -11.28
C ILE A 228 -3.10 -21.79 -10.01
N VAL A 229 -4.15 -20.95 -10.04
CA VAL A 229 -5.00 -20.72 -8.87
C VAL A 229 -5.78 -21.98 -8.51
N ILE A 230 -6.38 -22.67 -9.48
CA ILE A 230 -7.11 -23.92 -9.22
C ILE A 230 -6.16 -24.99 -8.68
N LYS A 231 -4.95 -25.12 -9.25
CA LYS A 231 -3.95 -26.09 -8.80
C LYS A 231 -3.47 -25.80 -7.36
N LYS A 232 -3.24 -24.53 -7.01
CA LYS A 232 -2.71 -24.14 -5.69
C LYS A 232 -3.78 -24.00 -4.60
N HIS A 233 -4.99 -23.57 -4.96
CA HIS A 233 -6.01 -23.10 -4.03
C HIS A 233 -7.38 -23.78 -4.20
N GLY A 234 -7.56 -24.57 -5.26
CA GLY A 234 -8.79 -25.29 -5.54
C GLY A 234 -9.83 -24.49 -6.33
N LYS A 235 -10.72 -25.22 -7.01
CA LYS A 235 -11.77 -24.64 -7.88
C LYS A 235 -12.75 -23.75 -7.11
N LYS A 236 -13.12 -24.13 -5.89
CA LYS A 236 -14.03 -23.35 -5.03
C LYS A 236 -13.48 -21.95 -4.77
N LYS A 237 -12.21 -21.87 -4.34
CA LYS A 237 -11.57 -20.59 -4.02
C LYS A 237 -11.42 -19.69 -5.24
N TYR A 238 -11.18 -20.27 -6.42
CA TYR A 238 -11.23 -19.52 -7.68
C TYR A 238 -12.62 -18.93 -7.93
N GLN A 239 -13.69 -19.73 -7.77
CA GLN A 239 -15.05 -19.25 -7.98
C GLN A 239 -15.43 -18.15 -6.98
N ASP A 240 -15.15 -18.34 -5.69
CA ASP A 240 -15.39 -17.34 -4.65
C ASP A 240 -14.70 -16.01 -4.99
N MET A 241 -13.50 -16.05 -5.55
CA MET A 241 -12.78 -14.86 -5.99
C MET A 241 -13.47 -14.17 -7.16
N ILE A 242 -13.92 -14.91 -8.18
CA ILE A 242 -14.64 -14.34 -9.32
C ILE A 242 -15.96 -13.70 -8.86
N ASP A 243 -16.72 -14.38 -7.99
CA ASP A 243 -17.99 -13.87 -7.49
C ASP A 243 -17.80 -12.58 -6.69
N HIS A 244 -16.72 -12.48 -5.90
CA HIS A 244 -16.37 -11.27 -5.16
C HIS A 244 -15.92 -10.10 -6.05
N LEU A 245 -15.51 -10.33 -7.29
CA LEU A 245 -15.14 -9.25 -8.22
C LEU A 245 -16.36 -8.55 -8.81
N TYR A 246 -17.52 -9.19 -8.83
CA TYR A 246 -18.78 -8.59 -9.30
C TYR A 246 -19.53 -7.81 -8.20
N ASP A 247 -18.97 -7.76 -7.00
CA ASP A 247 -19.57 -7.15 -5.82
C ASP A 247 -18.90 -5.79 -5.56
N ASP A 248 -19.57 -4.71 -5.94
CA ASP A 248 -19.05 -3.34 -5.87
C ASP A 248 -18.72 -2.91 -4.43
N ASP A 249 -19.40 -3.49 -3.42
CA ASP A 249 -19.18 -3.20 -2.01
C ASP A 249 -17.89 -3.85 -1.46
N LYS A 250 -17.21 -4.69 -2.25
CA LYS A 250 -15.96 -5.35 -1.85
C LYS A 250 -14.73 -4.55 -2.26
N ILE A 251 -14.01 -5.02 -3.28
CA ILE A 251 -12.69 -4.48 -3.58
C ILE A 251 -12.78 -3.11 -4.25
N MET A 252 -13.84 -2.84 -5.01
CA MET A 252 -14.04 -1.53 -5.65
C MET A 252 -14.25 -0.44 -4.61
N LYS A 253 -15.01 -0.72 -3.55
CA LYS A 253 -15.15 0.21 -2.42
C LYS A 253 -13.82 0.54 -1.77
N THR A 254 -12.97 -0.45 -1.53
CA THR A 254 -11.61 -0.23 -0.99
C THR A 254 -10.74 0.59 -1.95
N ASN A 255 -10.76 0.24 -3.24
CA ASN A 255 -10.01 0.90 -4.31
C ASN A 255 -10.35 2.39 -4.43
N GLN A 256 -11.64 2.70 -4.46
CA GLN A 256 -12.15 4.07 -4.60
C GLN A 256 -12.00 4.91 -3.32
N THR A 257 -11.66 4.28 -2.19
CA THR A 257 -11.59 4.96 -0.89
C THR A 257 -10.15 5.29 -0.49
N ILE A 258 -9.27 4.28 -0.38
CA ILE A 258 -8.03 4.45 0.40
C ILE A 258 -7.00 5.33 -0.33
N ILE A 259 -6.56 4.94 -1.53
CA ILE A 259 -5.52 5.67 -2.27
C ILE A 259 -6.06 7.02 -2.80
N PRO A 260 -7.27 7.10 -3.39
CA PRO A 260 -7.83 8.39 -3.81
C PRO A 260 -7.91 9.41 -2.68
N ARG A 261 -8.36 8.99 -1.49
CA ARG A 261 -8.42 9.87 -0.32
C ARG A 261 -7.03 10.24 0.18
N PHE A 262 -6.06 9.32 0.14
CA PHE A 262 -4.67 9.63 0.48
C PHE A 262 -4.11 10.74 -0.41
N LEU A 263 -4.30 10.65 -1.74
CA LEU A 263 -3.85 11.67 -2.68
C LEU A 263 -4.54 13.02 -2.43
N GLN A 264 -5.84 13.01 -2.18
CA GLN A 264 -6.60 14.21 -1.83
C GLN A 264 -6.08 14.87 -0.54
N LEU A 265 -5.88 14.10 0.53
CA LEU A 265 -5.39 14.66 1.79
C LEU A 265 -3.96 15.20 1.67
N ALA A 266 -3.10 14.53 0.90
CA ALA A 266 -1.76 15.02 0.63
C ALA A 266 -1.78 16.34 -0.16
N ALA A 267 -2.68 16.47 -1.13
CA ALA A 267 -2.89 17.68 -1.89
C ALA A 267 -3.37 18.85 -1.00
N GLU A 268 -4.35 18.60 -0.15
CA GLU A 268 -4.86 19.59 0.81
C GLU A 268 -3.78 20.04 1.82
N ALA A 269 -2.94 19.12 2.28
CA ALA A 269 -1.83 19.44 3.19
C ALA A 269 -0.79 20.34 2.51
N LYS A 270 -0.44 20.05 1.24
CA LYS A 270 0.45 20.90 0.44
C LYS A 270 -0.14 22.30 0.24
N ASP A 271 -1.39 22.38 -0.19
CA ASP A 271 -2.07 23.65 -0.47
C ASP A 271 -2.14 24.54 0.78
N LYS A 272 -2.52 23.95 1.93
CA LYS A 272 -2.53 24.67 3.22
C LYS A 272 -1.15 25.21 3.58
N THR A 273 -0.10 24.43 3.38
CA THR A 273 1.26 24.87 3.71
C THR A 273 1.71 26.01 2.80
N GLN A 274 1.39 25.96 1.50
CA GLN A 274 1.73 27.03 0.54
C GLN A 274 0.99 28.35 0.80
N LEU A 275 -0.19 28.30 1.40
CA LEU A 275 -0.92 29.50 1.80
C LEU A 275 -0.32 30.17 3.04
N VAL A 276 0.31 29.40 3.93
CA VAL A 276 0.93 29.91 5.17
C VAL A 276 2.35 30.45 4.92
N THR A 277 3.05 29.93 3.91
CA THR A 277 4.43 30.35 3.56
C THR A 277 4.49 31.52 2.58
N LYS A 278 3.34 32.00 2.08
CA LYS A 278 3.22 33.23 1.27
C LYS A 278 2.82 34.41 2.15
#